data_AF-A0A815PC39-F1
#
_entry.id   AF-A0A815PC39-F1
#
_cell.length_a   1.000
_cell.length_b   1.000
_cell.length_c   1.000
_cell.angle_alpha   90.00
_cell.angle_beta   90.00
_cell.angle_gamma   90.00
#
_symmetry.space_group_name_H-M   'P 1'
#
loop_
_entity.id
_entity.type
_entity.pdbx_description
1 polymer ?
#
loop_
_entity_poly.entity_id
_entity_poly.type
_entity_poly.pdbx_seq_one_letter_code
_entity_poly.pdbx_strand_id
1 'polypeptide(L)' 'MQWKNGDTTNGQVVAGGNGQGNGLHQLFRPTDVLIDKETDSLIICDWGNSRV' A
#
# COMPACT_ATOMS: atom_id res chain seq x y z
N MET A 1 2.36 -4.75 2.48
CA MET A 1 3.74 -5.16 2.79
C MET A 1 4.23 -5.99 1.62
N GLN A 2 5.42 -5.71 1.10
CA GLN A 2 6.00 -6.44 -0.03
C GLN A 2 7.16 -7.30 0.47
N TRP A 3 7.17 -8.55 0.04
CA TRP A 3 8.28 -9.48 0.25
C TRP A 3 8.92 -9.75 -1.10
N LYS A 4 10.26 -9.75 -1.17
CA LYS A 4 10.93 -10.22 -2.37
C LYS A 4 10.72 -11.73 -2.49
N ASN A 5 10.53 -12.24 -3.70
CA ASN A 5 10.31 -13.67 -3.91
C ASN A 5 11.45 -14.49 -3.28
N GLY A 6 11.08 -15.41 -2.38
CA GLY A 6 12.01 -16.25 -1.63
C GLY A 6 12.57 -15.63 -0.35
N ASP A 7 12.31 -14.34 -0.08
CA ASP A 7 12.65 -13.69 1.19
C ASP A 7 11.52 -13.90 2.21
N THR A 8 11.81 -14.66 3.26
CA THR A 8 10.84 -15.01 4.31
C THR A 8 11.07 -14.23 5.61
N THR A 9 12.13 -13.41 5.67
CA THR A 9 12.54 -12.73 6.90
C THR A 9 12.56 -11.21 6.77
N ASN A 10 12.70 -10.66 5.56
CA ASN A 10 12.66 -9.21 5.34
C ASN A 10 11.51 -8.78 4.43
N GLY A 11 10.59 -8.02 5.01
CA GLY A 11 9.49 -7.36 4.31
C GLY A 11 9.67 -5.85 4.32
N GLN A 12 9.21 -5.18 3.26
CA GLN A 12 9.17 -3.71 3.19
C GLN A 12 7.73 -3.21 3.29
N VAL A 13 7.52 -2.18 4.11
CA VAL A 13 6.27 -1.41 4.08
C VAL A 13 6.36 -0.45 2.90
N VAL A 14 5.50 -0.67 1.90
CA VAL A 14 5.48 0.10 0.64
C VAL A 14 4.38 1.17 0.62
N ALA A 15 3.40 1.07 1.53
CA ALA A 15 2.34 2.07 1.70
C ALA A 15 1.83 2.02 3.15
N GLY A 16 1.52 3.19 3.72
CA GLY A 16 1.08 3.32 5.12
C GLY A 16 2.20 3.10 6.14
N GLY A 17 1.83 2.57 7.32
CA GLY A 17 2.77 2.29 8.42
C GLY A 17 3.13 3.50 9.29
N ASN A 18 2.78 4.73 8.89
CA ASN A 18 3.06 5.97 9.62
C ASN A 18 1.83 6.55 10.33
N GLY A 19 0.93 5.68 10.79
CA GLY A 19 -0.35 6.07 11.36
C GLY A 19 -1.40 6.48 10.32
N GLN A 20 -2.61 6.76 10.81
CA GLN A 20 -3.74 7.16 9.99
C GLN A 20 -3.60 8.63 9.57
N GLY A 21 -3.83 8.96 8.29
CA GLY A 21 -3.78 10.35 7.81
C GLY A 21 -3.74 10.48 6.29
N ASN A 22 -3.56 11.71 5.81
CA ASN A 22 -3.54 12.08 4.39
C ASN A 22 -2.12 12.37 3.85
N GLY A 23 -1.09 12.18 4.67
CA GLY A 23 0.30 12.29 4.22
C GLY A 23 0.67 11.26 3.15
N LEU A 24 1.77 11.51 2.43
CA LEU A 24 2.25 10.65 1.34
C LEU A 24 2.48 9.19 1.77
N HIS A 25 2.87 8.98 3.03
CA HIS A 25 3.15 7.66 3.61
C HIS A 25 2.10 7.22 4.65
N GLN A 26 0.91 7.83 4.62
CA GLN A 26 -0.22 7.51 5.49
C GLN A 26 -1.42 7.09 4.65
N LEU A 27 -2.33 6.33 5.26
CA LEU A 27 -3.61 5.93 4.66
C LEU A 27 -4.73 6.31 5.63
N PHE A 28 -5.94 6.52 5.11
CA PHE A 28 -7.12 6.80 5.90
C PHE A 28 -8.32 6.01 5.37
N ARG A 29 -8.71 4.97 6.11
CA ARG A 29 -9.81 4.06 5.77
C ARG A 29 -9.71 3.50 4.33
N PRO A 30 -8.60 2.84 3.95
CA PRO A 30 -8.52 2.16 2.68
C PRO A 30 -9.53 1.02 2.63
N THR A 31 -10.15 0.80 1.46
CA THR A 31 -11.24 -0.17 1.29
C THR A 31 -10.88 -1.33 0.38
N ASP A 32 -9.89 -1.15 -0.51
CA ASP A 32 -9.49 -2.18 -1.46
C ASP A 32 -8.02 -2.02 -1.89
N VAL A 33 -7.45 -3.11 -2.41
CA VAL A 33 -6.09 -3.16 -2.96
C VAL A 33 -6.07 -4.03 -4.21
N LEU A 34 -5.38 -3.56 -5.26
CA LEU A 34 -5.14 -4.35 -6.46
C LEU A 34 -3.66 -4.40 -6.80
N ILE A 35 -3.26 -5.47 -7.48
CA ILE A 35 -1.95 -5.59 -8.12
C ILE A 35 -2.16 -5.48 -9.61
N ASP A 36 -1.63 -4.42 -10.20
CA ASP A 36 -1.52 -4.30 -11.64
C ASP A 36 -0.28 -5.06 -12.10
N LYS A 37 -0.50 -6.18 -12.79
CA LYS A 37 0.59 -7.04 -13.31
C LYS A 37 1.27 -6.46 -14.54
N GLU A 38 0.63 -5.53 -15.26
CA GLU A 38 1.23 -4.92 -16.44
C GLU A 38 2.27 -3.87 -16.03
N THR A 39 1.97 -3.10 -14.99
CA THR A 39 2.85 -2.03 -14.47
C THR A 39 3.63 -2.41 -13.21
N ASP A 40 3.46 -3.64 -12.70
CA ASP A 40 4.01 -4.12 -11.43
C ASP A 40 3.72 -3.17 -10.24
N SER A 41 2.55 -2.55 -10.25
CA SER A 41 2.14 -1.54 -9.28
C SER A 41 1.12 -2.09 -8.28
N LEU A 42 1.25 -1.67 -7.02
CA LEU A 42 0.24 -1.87 -5.99
C LEU A 42 -0.61 -0.60 -5.89
N ILE A 43 -1.91 -0.74 -6.12
CA ILE A 43 -2.86 0.37 -6.14
C ILE A 43 -3.81 0.23 -4.94
N ILE A 44 -4.10 1.32 -4.24
CA ILE A 44 -4.87 1.31 -2.99
C ILE A 44 -6.03 2.28 -3.09
N CYS A 45 -7.26 1.78 -2.98
CA CYS A 45 -8.44 2.63 -2.83
C CYS A 45 -8.47 3.22 -1.41
N ASP A 46 -7.91 4.42 -1.22
CA ASP A 46 -7.78 5.12 0.05
C ASP A 46 -9.00 6.02 0.30
N TRP A 47 -10.15 5.38 0.51
CA TRP A 47 -11.49 6.00 0.50
C TRP A 47 -11.60 7.23 1.42
N GLY A 48 -11.06 7.17 2.65
CA GLY A 48 -11.13 8.29 3.58
C GLY A 48 -10.33 9.52 3.13
N ASN A 49 -9.31 9.32 2.29
CA ASN A 49 -8.56 10.41 1.64
C ASN A 49 -9.10 10.77 0.25
N SER A 50 -10.16 10.11 -0.23
CA SER A 50 -10.75 10.33 -1.55
C SER A 50 -9.74 10.21 -2.69
N ARG A 51 -8.87 9.19 -2.64
CA ARG A 51 -7.85 8.91 -3.67
C ARG A 51 -7.69 7.40 -3.95
N VAL A 52 -6.96 7.10 -5.03
CA VAL A 52 -6.50 5.78 -5.47
C VAL A 52 -4.98 5.81 -5.63
#